data_AF-A0A2K8SCS6-F1
#
_entry.id   AF-A0A2K8SCS6-F1
#
_cell.length_a   1.000
_cell.length_b   1.000
_cell.length_c   1.000
_cell.angle_alpha   90.00
_cell.angle_beta   90.00
_cell.angle_gamma   90.00
#
_symmetry.space_group_name_H-M   'P 1'
#
loop_
_entity.id
_entity.type
_entity.pdbx_description
1 polymer ?
#
loop_
_entity_poly.entity_id
_entity_poly.type
_entity_poly.pdbx_seq_one_letter_code
_entity_poly.pdbx_strand_id
1 'polypeptide(L)'
;MFVETLTTLTTTMGGNIISVMPLYTTLLMFLAEKTTGDGLKLMGAGLTGIGMIGASIGQGLVGYGACIAIGRNPETAPKITSTLIITAGFAESGAIYALVIAILLIFVA
;
A
#
# COMPACT_ATOMS: atom_id res chain seq x y z
N MET A 1 17.84 35.01 20.33
CA MET A 1 17.04 34.01 19.59
C MET A 1 15.54 34.10 19.88
N PHE A 2 14.98 33.62 21.00
CA PHE A 2 13.51 33.68 21.24
C PHE A 2 12.94 35.12 21.36
N VAL A 3 13.67 36.02 22.03
CA VAL A 3 13.27 37.43 22.18
C VAL A 3 13.42 38.20 20.86
N GLU A 4 14.45 37.90 20.06
CA GLU A 4 14.60 38.48 18.71
C GLU A 4 13.47 38.03 17.79
N THR A 5 13.05 36.77 17.86
CA THR A 5 11.87 36.25 17.14
C THR A 5 10.60 37.01 17.54
N LEU A 6 10.42 37.30 18.84
CA LEU A 6 9.25 38.04 19.35
C LEU A 6 9.27 39.53 18.98
N THR A 7 10.46 40.14 18.94
CA THR A 7 10.66 41.54 18.54
C THR A 7 10.48 41.74 17.03
N THR A 8 10.87 40.73 16.25
CA THR A 8 10.58 40.66 14.80
C THR A 8 9.07 40.52 14.57
N LEU A 9 8.38 39.74 15.43
CA LEU A 9 6.92 39.59 15.41
C LEU A 9 6.21 40.94 15.63
N THR A 10 6.57 41.71 16.66
CA THR A 10 5.91 42.99 16.97
C THR A 10 6.23 44.09 15.95
N THR A 11 7.43 44.12 15.38
CA THR A 11 7.82 45.10 14.35
C THR A 11 7.19 44.78 12.98
N THR A 12 6.96 43.49 12.67
CA THR A 12 6.35 43.04 11.42
C THR A 12 4.80 43.06 11.47
N MET A 13 4.21 42.92 12.66
CA MET A 13 2.75 42.99 12.85
C MET A 13 2.17 44.42 12.83
N GLY A 14 3.04 45.45 12.79
CA GLY A 14 2.64 46.87 12.77
C GLY A 14 2.72 47.57 11.40
N GLY A 15 3.19 46.92 10.32
CA GLY A 15 3.38 47.61 9.05
C GLY A 15 3.56 46.70 7.84
N ASN A 16 2.68 46.87 6.86
CA ASN A 16 2.64 46.23 5.53
C ASN A 16 2.38 44.72 5.46
N ILE A 17 1.21 44.40 4.88
CA ILE A 17 0.74 43.07 4.47
C ILE A 17 1.77 42.26 3.64
N ILE A 18 2.68 42.93 2.93
CA ILE A 18 3.72 42.30 2.10
C ILE A 18 4.84 41.65 2.94
N SER A 19 5.15 42.20 4.13
CA SER A 19 6.23 41.68 5.01
C SER A 19 5.81 40.43 5.78
N VAL A 20 4.52 40.36 6.16
CA VAL A 20 3.92 39.20 6.85
C VAL A 20 3.49 38.08 5.88
N MET A 21 3.51 38.33 4.57
CA MET A 21 3.08 37.39 3.53
C MET A 21 3.87 36.07 3.56
N PRO A 22 5.22 36.06 3.67
CA PRO A 22 5.99 34.80 3.75
C PRO A 22 5.65 33.98 4.99
N LEU A 23 5.38 34.63 6.13
CA LEU A 23 4.99 33.95 7.36
C LEU A 23 3.60 33.30 7.23
N TYR A 24 2.64 34.00 6.60
CA TYR A 24 1.31 33.45 6.31
C TYR A 24 1.38 32.32 5.27
N THR A 25 2.22 32.42 4.24
CA THR A 25 2.43 31.35 3.23
C THR A 25 3.14 30.13 3.83
N THR A 26 4.12 30.32 4.72
CA THR A 26 4.83 29.22 5.39
C THR A 26 3.94 28.53 6.43
N LEU A 27 3.12 29.30 7.15
CA LEU A 27 2.10 28.77 8.06
C LEU A 27 0.97 28.06 7.30
N LEU A 28 0.54 28.59 6.15
CA LEU A 28 -0.41 27.91 5.25
C LEU A 28 0.19 26.64 4.66
N MET A 29 1.47 26.62 4.26
CA MET A 29 2.14 25.38 3.81
C MET A 29 2.19 24.36 4.94
N PHE A 30 2.56 24.76 6.16
CA PHE A 30 2.58 23.85 7.32
C PHE A 30 1.19 23.32 7.70
N LEU A 31 0.13 24.14 7.58
CA LEU A 31 -1.26 23.72 7.81
C LEU A 31 -1.88 22.98 6.60
N ALA A 32 -1.36 23.17 5.39
CA ALA A 32 -1.77 22.48 4.16
C ALA A 32 -1.05 21.12 3.97
N GLU A 33 0.00 20.83 4.74
CA GLU A 33 0.87 19.67 4.56
C GLU A 33 0.43 18.41 5.32
N LYS A 34 -0.83 18.01 5.14
CA LYS A 34 -1.16 16.58 5.16
C LYS A 34 -2.37 16.32 4.28
N THR A 35 -2.09 16.33 2.99
CA THR A 35 -3.09 16.18 1.93
C THR A 35 -3.86 14.86 2.12
N THR A 36 -5.19 14.92 2.07
CA THR A 36 -6.08 13.75 2.10
C THR A 36 -5.67 12.68 1.08
N GLY A 37 -4.96 13.07 0.01
CA GLY A 37 -4.40 12.18 -1.00
C GLY A 37 -3.52 11.06 -0.46
N ASP A 38 -2.61 11.34 0.48
CA ASP A 38 -1.69 10.30 0.99
C ASP A 38 -2.40 9.29 1.90
N GLY A 39 -3.40 9.76 2.66
CA GLY A 39 -4.26 8.87 3.43
C GLY A 39 -5.08 7.93 2.55
N LEU A 40 -5.59 8.44 1.42
CA LEU A 40 -6.41 7.65 0.50
C LEU A 40 -5.58 6.59 -0.26
N LYS A 41 -4.31 6.88 -0.57
CA LYS A 41 -3.36 5.91 -1.14
C LYS A 41 -3.13 4.72 -0.21
N LEU A 42 -2.88 4.98 1.08
CA LEU A 42 -2.67 3.94 2.07
C LEU A 42 -3.93 3.09 2.30
N MET A 43 -5.11 3.72 2.28
CA MET A 43 -6.38 2.98 2.31
C MET A 43 -6.54 2.09 1.07
N GLY A 44 -6.27 2.63 -0.13
CA GLY A 44 -6.30 1.86 -1.38
C GLY A 44 -5.34 0.67 -1.37
N ALA A 45 -4.10 0.86 -0.87
CA ALA A 45 -3.11 -0.19 -0.72
C ALA A 45 -3.53 -1.28 0.29
N GLY A 46 -4.33 -0.93 1.31
CA GLY A 46 -4.93 -1.93 2.21
C GLY A 46 -6.06 -2.72 1.55
N LEU A 47 -6.91 -2.05 0.74
CA LEU A 47 -8.04 -2.70 0.07
C LEU A 47 -7.63 -3.72 -1.00
N THR A 48 -6.47 -3.55 -1.65
CA THR A 48 -5.99 -4.53 -2.64
C THR A 48 -5.78 -5.91 -2.03
N GLY A 49 -5.53 -6.01 -0.72
CA GLY A 49 -5.40 -7.28 0.01
C GLY A 49 -6.63 -8.18 -0.07
N ILE A 50 -7.83 -7.62 -0.27
CA ILE A 50 -9.06 -8.41 -0.46
C ILE A 50 -8.97 -9.29 -1.73
N GLY A 51 -8.23 -8.83 -2.75
CA GLY A 51 -8.02 -9.59 -3.99
C GLY A 51 -7.27 -10.91 -3.78
N MET A 52 -6.54 -11.06 -2.67
CA MET A 52 -5.78 -12.29 -2.38
C MET A 52 -6.67 -13.46 -1.90
N ILE A 53 -7.88 -13.17 -1.40
CA ILE A 53 -8.76 -14.19 -0.80
C ILE A 53 -9.10 -15.29 -1.80
N GLY A 54 -9.37 -14.93 -3.06
CA GLY A 54 -9.71 -15.90 -4.11
C GLY A 54 -8.57 -16.87 -4.42
N ALA A 55 -7.33 -16.37 -4.47
CA ALA A 55 -6.15 -17.20 -4.72
C ALA A 55 -5.90 -18.19 -3.57
N SER A 56 -5.99 -17.73 -2.32
CA SER A 56 -5.77 -18.57 -1.14
C SER A 56 -6.81 -19.69 -1.02
N ILE A 57 -8.09 -19.39 -1.26
CA ILE A 57 -9.15 -20.41 -1.23
C ILE A 57 -8.98 -21.41 -2.37
N GLY A 58 -8.71 -20.93 -3.58
CA GLY A 58 -8.49 -21.77 -4.76
C GLY A 58 -7.31 -22.73 -4.59
N GLN A 59 -6.17 -22.22 -4.11
CA GLN A 59 -4.99 -23.05 -3.84
C GLN A 59 -5.25 -24.08 -2.73
N GLY A 60 -5.99 -23.71 -1.67
CA GLY A 60 -6.38 -24.65 -0.62
C GLY A 60 -7.19 -25.83 -1.16
N LEU A 61 -8.16 -25.56 -2.04
CA LEU A 61 -8.99 -26.60 -2.67
C LEU A 61 -8.17 -27.50 -3.62
N VAL A 62 -7.31 -26.90 -4.45
CA VAL A 62 -6.43 -27.65 -5.36
C VAL A 62 -5.45 -28.53 -4.58
N GLY A 63 -4.85 -27.98 -3.51
CA GLY A 63 -3.95 -28.72 -2.62
C GLY A 63 -4.64 -29.89 -1.93
N TYR A 64 -5.85 -29.68 -1.42
CA TYR A 64 -6.66 -30.76 -0.85
C TYR A 64 -6.92 -31.90 -1.85
N GLY A 65 -7.33 -31.56 -3.09
CA GLY A 65 -7.55 -32.53 -4.15
C GLY A 65 -6.28 -33.32 -4.51
N ALA A 66 -5.13 -32.65 -4.55
CA ALA A 66 -3.84 -33.29 -4.80
C ALA A 66 -3.45 -34.27 -3.69
N CYS A 67 -3.64 -33.91 -2.41
CA CYS A 67 -3.37 -34.81 -1.28
C CYS A 67 -4.22 -36.09 -1.35
N ILE A 68 -5.51 -35.99 -1.68
CA ILE A 68 -6.36 -37.17 -1.88
C ILE A 68 -5.86 -38.03 -3.05
N ALA A 69 -5.52 -37.40 -4.17
CA ALA A 69 -5.04 -38.11 -5.36
C ALA A 69 -3.74 -38.88 -5.07
N ILE A 70 -2.81 -38.25 -4.36
CA ILE A 70 -1.54 -38.87 -3.92
C ILE A 70 -1.80 -40.02 -2.94
N GLY A 71 -2.68 -39.83 -1.96
CA GLY A 71 -3.02 -40.87 -0.99
C GLY A 71 -3.65 -42.11 -1.64
N ARG A 72 -4.40 -41.94 -2.73
CA ARG A 72 -5.00 -43.05 -3.49
C ARG A 72 -4.03 -43.73 -4.45
N ASN A 73 -3.10 -42.97 -5.05
CA ASN A 73 -2.17 -43.47 -6.07
C ASN A 73 -0.75 -42.90 -5.83
N PRO A 74 -0.02 -43.42 -4.83
CA PRO A 74 1.29 -42.88 -4.44
C PRO A 74 2.33 -42.95 -5.57
N GLU A 75 2.18 -43.92 -6.48
CA GLU A 75 3.05 -44.14 -7.64
C GLU A 75 3.03 -42.95 -8.61
N THR A 76 1.92 -42.22 -8.66
CA THR A 76 1.73 -41.06 -9.56
C THR A 76 2.00 -39.72 -8.88
N ALA A 77 2.46 -39.73 -7.62
CA ALA A 77 2.69 -38.52 -6.85
C ALA A 77 3.59 -37.49 -7.55
N PRO A 78 4.72 -37.85 -8.20
CA PRO A 78 5.57 -36.87 -8.89
C PRO A 78 4.83 -36.11 -10.00
N LYS A 79 3.94 -36.80 -10.72
CA LYS A 79 3.12 -36.19 -11.78
C LYS A 79 2.05 -35.27 -11.20
N ILE A 80 1.41 -35.68 -10.11
CA ILE A 80 0.39 -34.87 -9.41
C ILE A 80 1.02 -33.59 -8.86
N THR A 81 2.17 -33.70 -8.17
CA THR A 81 2.90 -32.54 -7.63
C THR A 81 3.32 -31.57 -8.73
N SER A 82 3.78 -32.06 -9.88
CA SER A 82 4.15 -31.21 -11.01
C SER A 82 2.94 -30.39 -11.52
N THR A 83 1.79 -31.03 -11.72
CA THR A 83 0.56 -30.35 -12.12
C THR A 83 0.06 -29.37 -11.06
N LEU A 84 0.20 -29.73 -9.77
CA LEU A 84 -0.16 -28.84 -8.66
C LEU A 84 0.70 -27.58 -8.65
N ILE A 85 2.03 -27.68 -8.84
CA ILE A 85 2.91 -26.51 -8.89
C ILE A 85 2.53 -25.58 -10.04
N ILE A 86 2.26 -26.13 -11.23
CA ILE A 86 1.84 -25.34 -12.39
C ILE A 86 0.52 -24.60 -12.09
N THR A 87 -0.47 -25.32 -11.57
CA THR A 87 -1.78 -24.74 -11.23
C THR A 87 -1.67 -23.70 -10.12
N ALA A 88 -0.87 -23.98 -9.09
CA ALA A 88 -0.62 -23.06 -7.99
C ALA A 88 0.04 -21.76 -8.49
N GLY A 89 1.01 -21.85 -9.40
CA GLY A 89 1.65 -20.68 -10.01
C GLY A 89 0.67 -19.82 -10.82
N PHE A 90 -0.24 -20.44 -11.58
CA PHE A 90 -1.29 -19.71 -12.28
C PHE A 90 -2.28 -19.04 -11.32
N ALA A 91 -2.70 -19.74 -10.26
CA ALA A 91 -3.58 -19.19 -9.25
C ALA A 91 -2.95 -17.99 -8.51
N GLU A 92 -1.62 -18.02 -8.29
CA GLU A 92 -0.89 -16.96 -7.60
C GLU A 92 -0.74 -15.68 -8.43
N SER A 93 -0.82 -15.76 -9.75
CA SER A 93 -0.61 -14.61 -10.64
C SER A 93 -1.55 -13.43 -10.33
N GLY A 94 -2.81 -13.71 -9.98
CA GLY A 94 -3.78 -12.70 -9.55
C GLY A 94 -3.42 -12.04 -8.22
N ALA A 95 -2.91 -12.80 -7.26
CA ALA A 95 -2.47 -12.28 -5.96
C ALA A 95 -1.22 -11.39 -6.10
N ILE A 96 -0.29 -11.76 -6.99
CA ILE A 96 0.88 -10.95 -7.30
C ILE A 96 0.48 -9.61 -7.93
N TYR A 97 -0.53 -9.56 -8.80
CA TYR A 97 -1.03 -8.27 -9.31
C TYR A 97 -1.57 -7.36 -8.20
N ALA A 98 -2.33 -7.91 -7.24
CA ALA A 98 -2.82 -7.13 -6.10
C ALA A 98 -1.68 -6.59 -5.23
N LEU A 99 -0.64 -7.40 -5.00
CA LEU A 99 0.57 -6.99 -4.27
C LEU A 99 1.35 -5.90 -5.03
N VAL A 100 1.53 -6.06 -6.34
CA VAL A 100 2.22 -5.07 -7.18
C VAL A 100 1.49 -3.73 -7.13
N ILE A 101 0.16 -3.72 -7.25
CA ILE A 101 -0.64 -2.49 -7.15
C ILE A 101 -0.47 -1.84 -5.77
N ALA A 102 -0.47 -2.63 -4.69
CA ALA A 102 -0.24 -2.11 -3.34
C ALA A 102 1.13 -1.42 -3.22
N ILE A 103 2.18 -2.04 -3.75
CA ILE A 103 3.54 -1.48 -3.76
C ILE A 103 3.60 -0.20 -4.59
N LEU A 104 2.97 -0.17 -5.77
CA LEU A 104 2.91 1.03 -6.60
C LEU A 104 2.18 2.19 -5.90
N LEU A 105 1.11 1.91 -5.17
CA LEU A 105 0.38 2.93 -4.40
C LEU A 105 1.17 3.50 -3.22
N ILE A 106 2.08 2.71 -2.63
CA ILE A 106 2.87 3.12 -1.46
C ILE A 106 4.15 3.87 -1.88
N PHE A 107 4.83 3.41 -2.93
CA PHE A 107 6.19 3.86 -3.25
C PHE A 107 6.31 4.68 -4.54
N VAL A 108 5.29 4.70 -5.39
CA VAL A 108 5.37 5.34 -6.72
C VAL A 108 4.30 6.43 -6.90
N ALA A 109 3.06 6.16 -6.51
CA ALA A 109 1.91 7.07 -6.67
C ALA A 109 1.92 8.22 -5.66
#